data_AF-V4AU03-F1
#
_entry.id   AF-V4AU03-F1
#
_cell.length_a   1.000
_cell.length_b   1.000
_cell.length_c   1.000
_cell.angle_alpha   90.00
_cell.angle_beta   90.00
_cell.angle_gamma   90.00
#
_symmetry.space_group_name_H-M   'P 1'
#
loop_
_entity.id
_entity.type
_entity.pdbx_description
1 polymer ?
#
loop_
_entity_poly.entity_id
_entity_poly.type
_entity_poly.pdbx_seq_one_letter_code
_entity_poly.pdbx_strand_id
1 'polypeptide(L)' 'RCSHCGITFEDEVLFSIHIGCHSHTDPFVCNVCGKQCINKYGFYSHIMRG' A
#
# COMPACT_ATOMS: atom_id res chain seq x y z
N ARG A 1 9.49 4.22 -5.18
CA ARG A 1 9.21 2.78 -5.49
C ARG A 1 9.27 1.99 -4.19
N CYS A 2 8.21 1.27 -3.86
CA CYS A 2 8.13 0.47 -2.64
C CYS A 2 8.87 -0.86 -2.82
N SER A 3 9.73 -1.21 -1.85
CA SER A 3 10.45 -2.47 -1.84
C SER A 3 9.57 -3.67 -1.48
N HIS A 4 8.46 -3.45 -0.78
CA HIS A 4 7.55 -4.51 -0.33
C HIS A 4 6.58 -4.99 -1.43
N CYS A 5 6.00 -4.06 -2.19
CA CYS A 5 4.96 -4.38 -3.19
C CYS A 5 5.29 -3.89 -4.62
N GLY A 6 6.43 -3.21 -4.81
CA GLY A 6 6.89 -2.76 -6.13
C GLY A 6 6.08 -1.60 -6.73
N ILE A 7 5.23 -0.93 -5.94
CA ILE A 7 4.45 0.23 -6.39
C ILE A 7 5.34 1.47 -6.46
N THR A 8 5.24 2.23 -7.54
CA THR A 8 5.93 3.53 -7.67
C THR A 8 4.94 4.64 -7.40
N PHE A 9 5.38 5.62 -6.61
CA PHE A 9 4.64 6.83 -6.28
C PHE A 9 5.47 8.00 -6.79
N GLU A 10 4.79 9.01 -7.32
CA GLU A 10 5.38 10.25 -7.85
C GLU A 10 5.62 11.24 -6.70
N ASP A 11 4.70 11.26 -5.73
CA ASP A 11 4.79 12.07 -4.51
C ASP A 11 5.40 11.30 -3.33
N GLU A 12 6.36 11.95 -2.66
CA GLU A 12 6.99 11.42 -1.44
C GLU A 12 6.02 11.33 -0.25
N VAL A 13 5.07 12.26 -0.16
CA VAL A 13 4.04 12.26 0.89
C VAL A 13 3.14 11.03 0.75
N LEU A 14 2.66 10.75 -0.46
CA LEU A 14 1.84 9.58 -0.74
C LEU A 14 2.64 8.28 -0.52
N PHE A 15 3.92 8.28 -0.89
CA PHE A 15 4.82 7.17 -0.61
C PHE A 15 4.96 6.89 0.89
N SER A 16 5.11 7.92 1.71
CA SER A 16 5.23 7.82 3.17
C SER A 16 3.95 7.32 3.84
N ILE A 17 2.78 7.76 3.35
CA ILE A 17 1.49 7.24 3.81
C ILE A 17 1.35 5.76 3.42
N HIS A 18 1.68 5.42 2.16
CA HIS A 18 1.61 4.06 1.64
C HIS A 18 2.39 3.05 2.47
N ILE A 19 3.66 3.36 2.82
CA ILE A 19 4.49 2.44 3.59
C ILE A 19 3.95 2.18 5.00
N GLY A 20 3.26 3.16 5.59
CA GLY A 20 2.58 3.00 6.88
C GLY A 20 1.32 2.12 6.82
N CYS A 21 0.76 1.90 5.62
CA CYS A 21 -0.41 1.05 5.44
C CYS A 21 -0.09 -0.43 5.24
N HIS A 22 1.18 -0.81 5.06
CA HIS A 22 1.57 -2.22 4.99
C HIS A 22 1.35 -2.89 6.34
N SER A 23 0.73 -4.07 6.30
CA SER A 23 0.72 -4.95 7.47
C SER A 23 2.11 -5.54 7.70
N HIS A 24 2.44 -5.81 8.96
CA HIS A 24 3.67 -6.49 9.36
C HIS A 24 3.73 -7.94 8.84
N THR A 25 2.59 -8.51 8.46
CA THR A 25 2.47 -9.91 8.04
C THR A 25 2.45 -10.11 6.53
N ASP A 26 1.94 -9.14 5.76
CA ASP A 26 1.78 -9.27 4.32
C ASP A 26 1.76 -7.90 3.61
N PRO A 27 2.51 -7.74 2.50
CA PRO A 27 2.64 -6.47 1.76
C PRO A 27 1.40 -6.11 0.91
N PHE A 28 0.38 -6.95 0.86
CA PHE A 28 -0.89 -6.68 0.19
C PHE A 28 -2.07 -6.58 1.15
N VAL A 29 -1.81 -6.71 2.46
CA VAL A 29 -2.82 -6.50 3.51
C VAL A 29 -2.71 -5.09 4.05
N CYS A 30 -3.82 -4.36 4.03
CA CYS A 30 -3.90 -3.05 4.65
C CYS A 30 -3.93 -3.18 6.17
N ASN A 31 -2.95 -2.59 6.86
CA ASN A 31 -2.90 -2.55 8.32
C ASN A 31 -4.03 -1.71 8.96
N VAL A 32 -4.67 -0.82 8.17
CA VAL A 32 -5.73 0.08 8.67
C VAL A 32 -7.09 -0.62 8.71
N CYS A 33 -7.48 -1.32 7.63
CA CYS A 33 -8.79 -1.97 7.52
C CYS A 33 -8.73 -3.50 7.48
N GLY A 34 -7.54 -4.10 7.46
CA GLY A 34 -7.34 -5.54 7.35
C GLY A 34 -7.63 -6.11 5.96
N LYS A 35 -7.97 -5.27 4.96
CA LYS A 35 -8.33 -5.74 3.63
C LYS A 35 -7.10 -6.31 2.91
N GLN A 36 -7.18 -7.59 2.57
CA GLN A 36 -6.23 -8.23 1.68
C GLN A 36 -6.55 -7.90 0.23
N CYS A 37 -5.57 -7.35 -0.47
CA CYS A 37 -5.64 -7.09 -1.90
C CYS A 37 -4.93 -8.20 -2.67
N ILE A 38 -5.43 -8.54 -3.85
CA ILE A 38 -4.89 -9.62 -4.67
C ILE A 38 -3.69 -9.14 -5.52
N ASN A 39 -3.66 -7.84 -5.82
CA ASN A 39 -2.65 -7.23 -6.68
C ASN A 39 -2.26 -5.85 -6.17
N LYS A 40 -1.04 -5.41 -6.53
CA LYS A 40 -0.50 -4.09 -6.21
C LYS A 40 -1.40 -2.93 -6.67
N TYR A 41 -2.12 -3.06 -7.78
CA TYR A 41 -3.06 -2.02 -8.26
C TYR A 41 -4.31 -1.93 -7.40
N GLY A 42 -4.83 -3.07 -6.93
CA GLY A 42 -5.96 -3.11 -6.00
C GLY A 42 -5.57 -2.51 -4.65
N PHE A 43 -4.36 -2.82 -4.18
CA PHE A 43 -3.80 -2.19 -2.98
C PHE A 43 -3.63 -0.69 -3.20
N TYR A 44 -2.93 -0.26 -4.25
CA TYR A 44 -2.74 1.15 -4.61
C TYR A 44 -4.05 1.95 -4.63
N SER A 45 -5.06 1.44 -5.35
CA SER A 45 -6.35 2.12 -5.40
C SER A 45 -7.05 2.16 -4.05
N HIS A 46 -6.81 1.20 -3.16
CA HIS A 46 -7.39 1.18 -1.81
C HIS A 46 -6.74 2.25 -0.90
N ILE A 47 -5.42 2.40 -0.94
CA ILE A 47 -4.70 3.40 -0.14
C ILE A 47 -4.83 4.81 -0.70
N MET A 48 -4.98 4.95 -2.02
CA MET A 48 -5.21 6.25 -2.66
C MET A 48 -6.66 6.72 -2.55
N ARG A 49 -7.62 5.81 -2.38
CA ARG A 49 -9.03 6.11 -2.10
C ARG A 49 -9.30 5.77 -0.63
N GLY A 50 -8.63 6.49 0.28
CA GLY A 50 -9.05 6.58 1.67
C GLY A 50 -10.39 7.27 1.78
#